data_AF-A0A7Y4RQ90-F1
#
_entry.id   AF-A0A7Y4RQ90-F1
#
_cell.length_a   1.000
_cell.length_b   1.000
_cell.length_c   1.000
_cell.angle_alpha   90.00
_cell.angle_beta   90.00
_cell.angle_gamma   90.00
#
_symmetry.space_group_name_H-M   'P 1'
#
loop_
_entity.id
_entity.type
_entity.pdbx_description
1 polymer ?
#
loop_
_entity_poly.entity_id
_entity_poly.type
_entity_poly.pdbx_seq_one_letter_code
_entity_poly.pdbx_strand_id
1 'polypeptide(L)'
;MPNCPVCGAELQSAGAPCPYDVSLDRAPGIGDIDAIASGKAGHADHELHIARWRVHHPGDRGATPAVMSWARARVARDGHRPG
;
A
#
# COMPACT_ATOMS: atom_id res chain seq x y z
N MET A 1 -15.18 -0.52 8.97
CA MET A 1 -14.93 -1.56 7.95
C MET A 1 -13.77 -2.43 8.41
N PRO A 2 -13.71 -3.74 8.08
CA PRO A 2 -12.59 -4.59 8.50
C PRO A 2 -11.30 -4.18 7.77
N ASN A 3 -10.14 -4.43 8.39
CA ASN A 3 -8.83 -4.12 7.81
C ASN A 3 -8.14 -5.39 7.30
N CYS A 4 -7.31 -5.23 6.27
CA CYS A 4 -6.44 -6.28 5.79
C CYS A 4 -5.41 -6.66 6.88
N PRO A 5 -5.28 -7.96 7.23
CA PRO A 5 -4.32 -8.38 8.24
C PRO A 5 -2.86 -8.27 7.78
N VAL A 6 -2.60 -8.08 6.48
CA VAL A 6 -1.24 -7.98 5.91
C VAL A 6 -0.76 -6.53 5.86
N CYS A 7 -1.59 -5.61 5.37
CA CYS A 7 -1.18 -4.24 5.07
C CYS A 7 -2.00 -3.14 5.80
N GLY A 8 -3.00 -3.53 6.58
CA GLY A 8 -3.88 -2.62 7.33
C GLY A 8 -4.92 -1.88 6.48
N ALA A 9 -4.88 -1.99 5.15
CA ALA A 9 -5.84 -1.34 4.26
C ALA A 9 -7.30 -1.67 4.62
N GLU A 10 -8.18 -0.70 4.49
CA GLU A 10 -9.61 -0.91 4.71
C GLU A 10 -10.20 -1.82 3.63
N LEU A 11 -11.06 -2.76 4.05
CA LEU A 11 -11.73 -3.73 3.20
C LEU A 11 -13.21 -3.40 3.10
N GLN A 12 -13.81 -3.72 1.94
CA GLN A 12 -15.24 -3.51 1.70
C GLN A 12 -16.13 -4.35 2.64
N SER A 13 -15.69 -5.56 2.97
CA SER A 13 -16.38 -6.47 3.89
C SER A 13 -15.40 -7.49 4.48
N ALA A 14 -15.84 -8.22 5.50
CA ALA A 14 -14.99 -9.24 6.13
C ALA A 14 -14.74 -10.38 5.14
N GLY A 15 -13.47 -10.67 4.86
CA GLY A 15 -13.07 -11.67 3.87
C GLY A 15 -13.01 -11.18 2.41
N ALA A 16 -13.28 -9.90 2.16
CA ALA A 16 -13.05 -9.32 0.83
C ALA A 16 -11.55 -9.33 0.47
N PRO A 17 -11.19 -9.51 -0.82
CA PRO A 17 -9.80 -9.45 -1.26
C PRO A 17 -9.21 -8.05 -0.98
N CYS A 18 -7.93 -8.02 -0.62
CA CYS A 18 -7.24 -6.76 -0.38
C CYS A 18 -7.06 -6.00 -1.69
N PRO A 19 -7.35 -4.69 -1.75
CA PRO A 19 -7.18 -3.90 -2.98
C PRO A 19 -5.72 -3.78 -3.44
N TYR A 20 -4.75 -4.12 -2.58
CA TYR A 20 -3.33 -4.14 -2.89
C TYR A 20 -2.79 -5.52 -3.27
N ASP A 21 -3.62 -6.57 -3.14
CA ASP A 21 -3.29 -7.93 -3.57
C ASP A 21 -3.64 -8.13 -5.06
N VAL A 22 -3.07 -7.25 -5.88
CA VAL A 22 -3.29 -7.16 -7.33
C VAL A 22 -1.97 -6.80 -8.02
N SER A 23 -1.91 -6.93 -9.34
CA SER A 23 -0.76 -6.48 -10.13
C SER A 23 -0.49 -4.98 -9.94
N LEU A 24 0.77 -4.56 -10.12
CA LEU A 24 1.22 -3.18 -9.86
C LEU A 24 0.41 -2.12 -10.63
N ASP A 25 0.03 -2.41 -11.87
CA ASP A 25 -0.77 -1.54 -12.74
C ASP A 25 -2.20 -1.30 -12.24
N ARG A 26 -2.71 -2.21 -11.40
CA ARG A 26 -4.02 -2.12 -10.76
C ARG A 26 -3.98 -1.63 -9.32
N ALA A 27 -2.78 -1.49 -8.75
CA ALA A 27 -2.62 -1.13 -7.36
C ALA A 27 -2.99 0.35 -7.16
N PRO A 28 -3.87 0.68 -6.19
CA PRO A 28 -4.36 2.03 -6.02
C PRO A 28 -3.22 2.96 -5.55
N GLY A 29 -3.11 4.13 -6.18
CA GLY A 29 -2.23 5.22 -5.76
C GLY A 29 -0.73 5.02 -6.02
N ILE A 30 -0.29 3.92 -6.64
CA ILE A 30 1.13 3.66 -6.95
C ILE A 30 1.52 4.18 -8.35
N GLY A 31 0.58 4.19 -9.28
CA GLY A 31 0.78 4.69 -10.65
C GLY A 31 0.35 6.14 -10.88
N ASP A 32 -0.24 6.80 -9.88
CA ASP A 32 -0.82 8.14 -10.04
C ASP A 32 0.21 9.24 -9.78
N ILE A 33 1.25 9.24 -10.63
CA ILE A 33 2.34 10.22 -10.59
C ILE A 33 1.78 11.64 -10.79
N ASP A 34 0.72 11.78 -11.59
CA ASP A 34 0.06 13.06 -11.85
C ASP A 34 -0.70 13.61 -10.63
N ALA A 35 -1.32 12.76 -9.79
CA ALA A 35 -1.91 13.19 -8.53
C ALA A 35 -0.86 13.71 -7.53
N ILE A 36 0.35 13.13 -7.53
CA ILE A 36 1.45 13.60 -6.67
C ILE A 36 2.03 14.90 -7.23
N ALA A 37 2.26 14.96 -8.54
CA ALA A 37 2.78 16.15 -9.21
C ALA A 37 1.83 17.35 -9.09
N SER A 38 0.52 17.10 -9.05
CA SER A 38 -0.50 18.13 -8.83
C SER A 38 -0.78 18.45 -7.34
N GLY A 39 -0.07 17.80 -6.41
CA GLY A 39 -0.23 18.01 -4.97
C GLY A 39 -1.56 17.50 -4.39
N LYS A 40 -2.32 16.71 -5.15
CA LYS A 40 -3.57 16.09 -4.71
C LYS A 40 -3.35 14.86 -3.82
N ALA A 41 -2.16 14.26 -3.89
CA ALA A 41 -1.70 13.22 -2.98
C ALA A 41 -0.39 13.65 -2.31
N GLY A 42 -0.32 13.52 -0.98
CA GLY A 42 0.91 13.77 -0.25
C GLY A 42 1.95 12.69 -0.55
N HIS A 43 3.24 13.06 -0.52
CA HIS A 43 4.33 12.08 -0.68
C HIS A 43 4.21 10.93 0.33
N ALA A 44 3.77 11.24 1.55
CA ALA A 44 3.51 10.26 2.60
C ALA A 44 2.39 9.26 2.23
N ASP A 45 1.33 9.69 1.54
CA ASP A 45 0.23 8.82 1.14
C ASP A 45 0.68 7.89 0.02
N HIS A 46 1.43 8.41 -0.95
CA HIS A 46 2.02 7.59 -2.00
C HIS A 46 2.95 6.52 -1.43
N GLU A 47 3.84 6.88 -0.51
CA GLU A 47 4.68 5.90 0.18
C GLU A 47 3.86 4.81 0.89
N LEU A 48 2.72 5.17 1.48
CA LEU A 48 1.83 4.20 2.11
C LEU A 48 1.20 3.27 1.08
N HIS A 49 0.77 3.77 -0.07
CA HIS A 49 0.27 2.95 -1.18
C HIS A 49 1.34 1.95 -1.65
N ILE A 50 2.57 2.42 -1.88
CA ILE A 50 3.71 1.56 -2.26
C ILE A 50 3.96 0.50 -1.19
N ALA A 51 4.02 0.89 0.08
CA ALA A 51 4.29 -0.03 1.17
C ALA A 51 3.21 -1.11 1.31
N ARG A 52 1.94 -0.73 1.17
CA ARG A 52 0.80 -1.66 1.21
C ARG A 52 0.87 -2.70 0.10
N TRP A 53 1.18 -2.30 -1.14
CA TRP A 53 1.39 -3.26 -2.22
C TRP A 53 2.60 -4.14 -1.99
N ARG A 54 3.73 -3.55 -1.58
CA ARG A 54 4.98 -4.29 -1.43
C ARG A 54 4.89 -5.45 -0.42
N VAL A 55 4.12 -5.30 0.67
CA VAL A 55 3.94 -6.39 1.65
C VAL A 55 3.11 -7.56 1.13
N HIS A 56 2.28 -7.36 0.10
CA HIS A 56 1.58 -8.44 -0.61
C HIS A 56 2.43 -9.13 -1.67
N HIS A 57 3.42 -8.43 -2.23
CA HIS A 57 4.24 -8.91 -3.34
C HIS A 57 5.74 -9.02 -2.97
N PRO A 58 6.12 -9.88 -1.99
CA PRO A 58 7.51 -10.01 -1.54
C PRO A 58 8.45 -10.63 -2.58
N GLY A 59 7.92 -11.28 -3.61
CA GLY A 59 8.70 -11.89 -4.70
C GLY A 59 8.93 -10.98 -5.90
N ASP A 60 8.24 -9.83 -5.95
CA ASP A 60 8.30 -8.95 -7.12
C ASP A 60 9.62 -8.19 -7.21
N ARG A 61 9.96 -7.79 -8.44
CA ARG A 61 11.19 -7.06 -8.73
C ARG A 61 11.34 -5.86 -7.78
N GLY A 62 12.53 -5.75 -7.18
CA GLY A 62 12.86 -4.68 -6.23
C GLY A 62 12.43 -4.93 -4.78
N ALA A 63 11.84 -6.09 -4.45
CA ALA A 63 11.52 -6.49 -3.07
C ALA A 63 12.79 -6.95 -2.30
N THR A 64 13.79 -6.09 -2.20
CA THR A 64 14.99 -6.38 -1.39
C THR A 64 14.64 -6.44 0.10
N PRO A 65 15.45 -7.09 0.95
CA PRO A 65 15.20 -7.12 2.40
C PRO A 65 15.02 -5.72 3.03
N ALA A 66 15.79 -4.74 2.56
CA ALA A 66 15.68 -3.35 3.02
C ALA A 66 14.33 -2.72 2.63
N VAL A 67 13.88 -2.92 1.39
CA VAL A 67 12.59 -2.44 0.90
C VAL A 67 11.44 -3.11 1.65
N MET A 68 11.53 -4.41 1.92
CA MET A 68 10.51 -5.13 2.69
C MET A 68 10.47 -4.68 4.15
N SER A 69 11.62 -4.42 4.76
CA SER A 69 11.70 -3.87 6.12
C SER A 69 11.06 -2.48 6.19
N TRP A 70 11.40 -1.59 5.25
CA TRP A 70 10.79 -0.27 5.13
C TRP A 70 9.26 -0.37 4.94
N ALA A 71 8.79 -1.24 4.03
CA ALA A 71 7.36 -1.37 3.76
C ALA A 71 6.58 -1.82 4.99
N ARG A 72 7.10 -2.81 5.73
CA ARG A 72 6.52 -3.29 7.00
C ARG A 72 6.49 -2.18 8.05
N ALA A 73 7.56 -1.41 8.20
CA ALA A 73 7.60 -0.28 9.13
C ALA A 73 6.61 0.83 8.74
N ARG A 74 6.49 1.13 7.43
CA ARG A 74 5.58 2.15 6.89
C ARG A 74 4.11 1.78 7.14
N VAL A 75 3.71 0.52 6.91
CA VAL A 75 2.34 0.06 7.18
C VAL A 75 2.06 -0.08 8.69
N ALA A 76 3.05 -0.45 9.51
CA ALA A 76 2.86 -0.49 10.95
C ALA A 76 2.59 0.90 11.54
N ARG A 77 3.20 1.95 10.96
CA ARG A 77 3.03 3.34 11.42
C ARG A 77 1.69 3.95 11.01
N ASP A 78 1.26 3.76 9.77
CA ASP A 78 0.11 4.50 9.20
C ASP A 78 -0.93 3.61 8.50
N GLY A 79 -0.75 2.28 8.51
CA GLY A 79 -1.64 1.33 7.82
C GLY A 79 -3.07 1.30 8.37
N HIS A 80 -3.26 1.68 9.64
CA HIS A 80 -4.55 1.70 10.35
C HIS A 80 -5.17 3.08 10.50
N ARG A 81 -4.58 4.12 9.91
CA ARG A 81 -5.12 5.47 10.02
C ARG A 81 -6.38 5.57 9.15
N PRO A 82 -7.54 5.99 9.70
CA PRO A 82 -8.70 6.31 8.87
C PRO A 82 -8.32 7.49 7.96
N GLY A 83 -8.55 7.32 6.67
CA GLY A 83 -8.48 8.41 5.69
C GLY A 83 -9.63 9.38 5.86
#